data_AF-A0A061HUG0-F1
#
_entry.id   AF-A0A061HUG0-F1
#
_cell.length_a   1.000
_cell.length_b   1.000
_cell.length_c   1.000
_cell.angle_alpha   90.00
_cell.angle_beta   90.00
_cell.angle_gamma   90.00
#
_symmetry.space_group_name_H-M   'P 1'
#
loop_
_entity.id
_entity.type
_entity.pdbx_description
1 polymer ?
#
loop_
_entity_poly.entity_id
_entity_poly.type
_entity_poly.pdbx_seq_one_letter_code
_entity_poly.pdbx_strand_id
1 'polypeptide(L)'
;MRWDGSMFRLLQQLPSRGAHVFQPLLIARDQLAILGSDFAFSQVFRLEPDKGILEPLQELGPPALVAPRAFAQVTVAGRRFLFAACFKGPTQIYQHHELDLSA
;
A
#
# COMPACT_ATOMS: atom_id res chain seq x y z
N MET A 1 -14.11 0.46 4.25
CA MET A 1 -15.22 0.58 5.23
C MET A 1 -14.70 1.32 6.45
N ARG A 2 -15.57 2.01 7.21
CA ARG A 2 -15.24 2.63 8.49
C ARG A 2 -16.25 2.20 9.55
N TRP A 3 -15.79 1.87 10.75
CA TRP A 3 -16.65 1.57 11.89
C TRP A 3 -17.28 2.87 12.44
N ASP A 4 -18.60 2.92 12.60
CA ASP A 4 -19.32 4.11 13.11
C ASP A 4 -19.73 4.02 14.59
N GLY A 5 -19.32 2.96 15.29
CA GLY A 5 -19.77 2.63 16.64
C GLY A 5 -20.79 1.50 16.69
N SER A 6 -21.49 1.24 15.59
CA SER A 6 -22.55 0.22 15.49
C SER A 6 -22.36 -0.76 14.34
N MET A 7 -21.89 -0.27 13.19
CA MET A 7 -21.68 -1.09 12.00
C MET A 7 -20.57 -0.51 11.12
N PHE A 8 -20.11 -1.33 10.18
CA PHE A 8 -19.24 -0.86 9.11
C PHE A 8 -20.05 -0.10 8.06
N ARG A 9 -19.66 1.16 7.80
CA ARG A 9 -20.20 1.98 6.72
C ARG A 9 -19.24 2.01 5.55
N LEU A 10 -19.82 2.08 4.34
CA LEU A 10 -19.04 2.31 3.13
C LEU A 10 -18.29 3.64 3.25
N LEU A 11 -16.98 3.58 3.01
CA LEU A 11 -16.10 4.74 3.03
C LEU A 11 -15.76 5.16 1.61
N GLN A 12 -15.27 4.20 0.83
CA GLN A 12 -14.92 4.37 -0.57
C GLN A 12 -14.86 3.01 -1.26
N GLN A 13 -14.83 3.03 -2.59
CA GLN A 13 -14.59 1.87 -3.44
C GLN A 13 -13.36 2.17 -4.31
N LEU A 14 -12.51 1.17 -4.53
CA LEU A 14 -11.34 1.25 -5.41
C LEU A 14 -11.45 0.17 -6.47
N PRO A 15 -11.06 0.45 -7.73
CA PRO A 15 -11.09 -0.55 -8.79
C PRO A 15 -10.05 -1.64 -8.51
N SER A 16 -10.50 -2.89 -8.39
CA SER A 16 -9.64 -4.07 -8.28
C SER A 16 -9.42 -4.68 -9.68
N ARG A 17 -8.16 -4.86 -10.07
CA ARG A 17 -7.78 -5.54 -11.32
C ARG A 17 -6.98 -6.80 -11.00
N GLY A 18 -7.69 -7.88 -10.68
CA GLY A 18 -7.05 -9.13 -10.24
C GLY A 18 -6.36 -9.02 -8.87
N ALA A 19 -6.87 -8.16 -7.98
CA ALA A 19 -6.26 -7.97 -6.66
C ALA A 19 -6.48 -9.19 -5.76
N HIS A 20 -5.41 -9.68 -5.16
CA HIS A 20 -5.43 -10.73 -4.14
C HIS A 20 -5.06 -10.21 -2.74
N VAL A 21 -4.63 -8.96 -2.66
CA VAL A 21 -4.22 -8.31 -1.41
C VAL A 21 -4.58 -6.84 -1.44
N PHE A 22 -5.17 -6.37 -0.34
CA PHE A 22 -5.35 -4.96 -0.05
C PHE A 22 -4.90 -4.70 1.39
N GLN A 23 -3.61 -4.37 1.55
CA GLN A 23 -2.94 -4.37 2.85
C GLN A 23 -2.87 -2.94 3.42
N PRO A 24 -3.56 -2.64 4.54
CA PRO A 24 -3.27 -1.44 5.31
C PRO A 24 -1.93 -1.59 6.06
N LEU A 25 -1.16 -0.52 6.15
CA LEU A 25 0.07 -0.46 6.94
C LEU A 25 0.31 0.94 7.52
N LEU A 26 1.11 1.01 8.58
CA LEU A 26 1.52 2.26 9.22
C LEU A 26 3.03 2.40 9.12
N ILE A 27 3.49 3.22 8.19
CA ILE A 27 4.91 3.51 7.97
C ILE A 27 5.14 4.99 8.25
N ALA A 28 6.17 5.33 9.02
CA ALA A 28 6.51 6.74 9.24
C ALA A 28 5.43 7.63 9.89
N ARG A 29 4.41 7.05 10.54
CA ARG A 29 3.16 7.73 10.98
C ARG A 29 2.16 8.00 9.85
N ASP A 30 2.50 7.70 8.60
CA ASP A 30 1.55 7.67 7.49
C ASP A 30 0.76 6.37 7.48
N GLN A 31 -0.56 6.50 7.48
CA GLN A 31 -1.48 5.39 7.23
C GLN A 31 -1.57 5.18 5.72
N LEU A 32 -0.99 4.07 5.25
CA LEU A 32 -1.02 3.70 3.85
C LEU A 32 -1.89 2.45 3.64
N ALA A 33 -2.31 2.27 2.40
CA ALA A 33 -2.91 1.02 1.94
C ALA A 33 -2.34 0.64 0.58
N ILE A 34 -1.94 -0.62 0.41
CA ILE A 34 -1.38 -1.11 -0.85
C ILE A 34 -2.36 -2.08 -1.48
N LEU A 35 -2.82 -1.75 -2.68
CA LEU A 35 -3.65 -2.62 -3.51
C LEU A 35 -2.76 -3.36 -4.51
N GLY A 36 -2.60 -4.67 -4.28
CA GLY A 36 -1.90 -5.54 -5.23
C GLY A 36 -2.71 -5.72 -6.51
N SER A 37 -2.03 -5.89 -7.64
CA SER A 37 -2.67 -6.09 -8.94
C SER A 37 -1.89 -7.11 -9.77
N ASP A 38 -2.62 -8.05 -10.38
CA ASP A 38 -2.05 -9.06 -11.29
C ASP A 38 -2.06 -8.56 -12.77
N PHE A 39 -2.83 -7.50 -13.07
CA PHE A 39 -3.06 -7.00 -14.44
C PHE A 39 -2.67 -5.53 -14.67
N ALA A 40 -2.18 -4.84 -13.63
CA ALA A 40 -1.70 -3.47 -13.68
C ALA A 40 -0.61 -3.28 -12.60
N PHE A 41 -0.06 -2.08 -12.46
CA PHE A 41 0.80 -1.78 -11.32
C PHE A 41 0.03 -1.93 -9.99
N SER A 42 0.75 -2.35 -8.96
CA SER A 42 0.22 -2.29 -7.59
C SER A 42 0.27 -0.85 -7.11
N GLN A 43 -0.83 -0.35 -6.54
CA GLN A 43 -0.98 1.05 -6.16
C GLN A 43 -0.83 1.19 -4.64
N VAL A 44 0.01 2.14 -4.23
CA VAL A 44 0.08 2.65 -2.86
C VAL A 44 -0.86 3.85 -2.75
N PHE A 45 -1.69 3.84 -1.73
CA PHE A 45 -2.55 4.95 -1.35
C PHE A 45 -2.16 5.46 0.03
N ARG A 46 -2.34 6.76 0.26
CA ARG A 46 -2.23 7.40 1.58
C ARG A 46 -3.61 7.76 2.08
N LEU A 47 -3.89 7.50 3.35
CA LEU A 47 -5.09 8.02 4.00
C LEU A 47 -4.91 9.52 4.21
N GLU A 48 -5.80 10.31 3.62
CA GLU A 48 -5.89 11.74 3.83
C GLU A 48 -6.62 11.99 5.17
N PRO A 49 -5.97 12.62 6.18
CA PRO A 49 -6.53 12.72 7.53
C PRO A 49 -7.85 13.48 7.63
N ASP A 50 -8.03 14.53 6.83
CA ASP A 50 -9.18 15.44 6.96
C ASP A 50 -10.44 14.84 6.33
N LYS A 51 -10.29 14.24 5.16
CA LYS A 51 -11.36 13.58 4.38
C LYS A 51 -11.60 12.15 4.86
N GLY A 52 -10.59 11.51 5.45
CA GLY A 52 -10.63 10.11 5.85
C GLY A 52 -10.73 9.13 4.68
N ILE A 53 -10.24 9.51 3.49
CA ILE A 53 -10.25 8.68 2.27
C ILE A 53 -8.82 8.38 1.82
N LEU A 54 -8.65 7.30 1.06
CA LEU A 54 -7.38 6.91 0.47
C LEU A 54 -7.20 7.61 -0.88
N GLU A 55 -6.14 8.41 -0.99
CA GLU A 55 -5.71 9.06 -2.22
C GLU A 55 -4.48 8.34 -2.81
N PRO A 56 -4.36 8.22 -4.14
CA PRO A 56 -3.20 7.58 -4.77
C PRO A 56 -1.91 8.33 -4.41
N LEU A 57 -0.88 7.58 -4.02
CA LEU A 57 0.44 8.13 -3.67
C LEU A 57 1.49 7.76 -4.73
N GLN A 58 1.66 6.46 -5.00
CA GLN A 58 2.66 5.97 -5.94
C GLN A 58 2.31 4.57 -6.45
N GLU A 59 2.89 4.18 -7.59
CA GLU A 59 2.86 2.82 -8.11
C GLU A 59 4.12 2.06 -7.68
N LEU A 60 4.02 0.74 -7.47
CA LEU A 60 5.18 -0.11 -7.18
C LEU A 60 5.78 -0.68 -8.47
N GLY A 61 7.00 -0.25 -8.79
CA GLY A 61 7.81 -0.67 -9.94
C GLY A 61 8.73 0.47 -10.42
N PRO A 62 9.50 0.29 -11.51
CA PRO A 62 9.84 -0.96 -12.19
C PRO A 62 10.99 -1.74 -11.49
N PRO A 63 11.05 -3.08 -11.63
CA PRO A 63 10.09 -3.93 -12.34
C PRO A 63 8.77 -4.07 -11.58
N ALA A 64 7.66 -4.22 -12.32
CA ALA A 64 6.34 -4.45 -11.74
C ALA A 64 6.32 -5.73 -10.89
N LEU A 65 5.50 -5.74 -9.83
CA LEU A 65 5.22 -6.95 -9.07
C LEU A 65 4.41 -7.93 -9.92
N VAL A 66 4.80 -9.20 -9.94
CA VAL A 66 4.11 -10.23 -10.72
C VAL A 66 3.34 -11.14 -9.78
N ALA A 67 2.01 -10.94 -9.77
CA ALA A 67 1.07 -11.65 -8.91
C ALA A 67 1.33 -11.47 -7.40
N PRO A 68 1.24 -10.23 -6.87
CA PRO A 68 1.47 -9.96 -5.45
C PRO A 68 0.43 -10.66 -4.56
N ARG A 69 0.86 -11.21 -3.42
CA ARG A 69 -0.01 -11.95 -2.47
C ARG A 69 0.05 -11.44 -1.04
N ALA A 70 1.13 -10.78 -0.66
CA ALA A 70 1.24 -10.18 0.66
C ALA A 70 2.20 -8.99 0.63
N PHE A 71 1.95 -8.04 1.52
CA PHE A 71 2.84 -6.93 1.81
C PHE A 71 3.14 -6.90 3.30
N ALA A 72 4.40 -6.76 3.67
CA ALA A 72 4.81 -6.70 5.07
C ALA A 72 5.83 -5.57 5.27
N GLN A 73 5.61 -4.75 6.29
CA GLN A 73 6.58 -3.76 6.72
C GLN A 73 7.56 -4.38 7.71
N VAL A 74 8.85 -4.14 7.48
CA VAL A 74 9.93 -4.59 8.36
C VAL A 74 10.83 -3.40 8.68
N THR A 75 11.13 -3.19 9.96
CA THR A 75 12.05 -2.13 10.39
C THR A 75 13.32 -2.76 10.96
N VAL A 76 14.48 -2.39 10.42
CA VAL A 76 15.79 -2.91 10.84
C VAL A 76 16.76 -1.74 10.93
N ALA A 77 17.40 -1.58 12.09
CA ALA A 77 18.40 -0.54 12.33
C ALA A 77 17.93 0.88 11.91
N GLY A 78 16.68 1.22 12.23
CA GLY A 78 16.06 2.51 11.88
C GLY A 78 15.64 2.67 10.42
N ARG A 79 15.95 1.70 9.55
CA ARG A 79 15.51 1.67 8.15
C ARG A 79 14.20 0.91 8.04
N ARG A 80 13.32 1.38 7.18
CA ARG A 80 11.98 0.83 6.96
C ARG A 80 11.94 0.20 5.57
N PHE A 81 11.51 -1.06 5.52
CA PHE A 81 11.40 -1.84 4.30
C PHE A 81 9.98 -2.34 4.12
N LEU A 82 9.58 -2.49 2.87
CA LEU A 82 8.34 -3.13 2.45
C LEU A 82 8.71 -4.38 1.65
N PHE A 83 8.30 -5.54 2.16
CA PHE A 83 8.41 -6.81 1.47
C PHE A 83 7.14 -7.05 0.68
N ALA A 84 7.30 -7.42 -0.59
CA ALA A 84 6.20 -7.76 -1.50
C ALA A 84 6.35 -9.21 -1.95
N ALA A 85 5.59 -10.10 -1.33
CA ALA A 85 5.57 -11.51 -1.71
C ALA A 85 4.82 -11.67 -3.03
N CYS A 86 5.48 -12.26 -4.03
CA CYS A 86 4.93 -12.50 -5.36
C CYS A 86 4.74 -14.00 -5.59
N PHE A 87 3.60 -14.38 -6.15
CA PHE A 87 3.29 -15.78 -6.45
C PHE A 87 4.03 -16.31 -7.69
N LYS A 88 4.18 -15.47 -8.72
CA LYS A 88 4.79 -15.87 -10.00
C LYS A 88 6.15 -15.22 -10.24
N GLY A 89 6.32 -13.97 -9.83
CA GLY A 89 7.58 -13.25 -9.96
C GLY A 89 8.47 -13.37 -8.72
N PRO A 90 9.66 -12.75 -8.76
CA PRO A 90 10.50 -12.65 -7.58
C PRO A 90 9.79 -11.86 -6.48
N THR A 91 9.99 -12.27 -5.23
CA THR A 91 9.69 -11.40 -4.09
C THR A 91 10.55 -10.15 -4.17
N GLN A 92 9.94 -8.98 -4.01
CA GLN A 92 10.64 -7.71 -4.07
C GLN A 92 10.69 -7.05 -2.69
N ILE A 93 11.74 -6.26 -2.46
CA ILE A 93 11.91 -5.48 -1.24
C ILE A 93 12.09 -4.02 -1.65
N TYR A 94 11.24 -3.16 -1.12
CA TYR A 94 11.36 -1.70 -1.27
C TYR A 94 11.89 -1.11 0.02
N GLN A 95 12.63 -0.02 -0.08
CA GLN A 95 12.99 0.80 1.06
C GLN A 95 12.15 2.07 1.08
N HIS A 96 11.64 2.43 2.25
CA HIS A 96 10.90 3.67 2.43
C HIS A 96 11.85 4.82 2.76
N HIS A 97 11.74 5.90 1.98
CA HIS A 97 12.47 7.15 2.16
C HIS A 97 11.49 8.31 2.25
N GLU A 98 11.69 9.19 3.23
CA GLU A 98 11.02 10.49 3.27
C GLU A 98 11.80 11.43 2.37
N LEU A 99 11.13 12.03 1.40
CA LEU A 99 11.69 13.06 0.55
C LEU A 99 11.26 14.41 1.11
N ASP A 100 12.23 15.22 1.49
CA ASP A 100 11.98 16.63 1.80
C ASP A 100 11.84 17.38 0.48
N LEU A 101 10.65 17.95 0.25
CA LEU A 101 10.33 18.73 -0.93
C LEU A 101 10.43 20.25 -0.68
N SER A 102 10.89 20.66 0.50
CA SER A 102 11.17 22.07 0.78
C SER A 102 12.48 22.49 0.10
N ALA A 103 12.35 23.06 -1.10
CA ALA A 103 13.41 23.74 -1.83
C ALA A 103 12.97 25.16 -2.16
#